data_AF-A0A8C2S9A1-F1
#
_entry.id   AF-A0A8C2S9A1-F1
#
_cell.length_a   1.000
_cell.length_b   1.000
_cell.length_c   1.000
_cell.angle_alpha   90.00
_cell.angle_beta   90.00
_cell.angle_gamma   90.00
#
_symmetry.space_group_name_H-M   'P 1'
#
loop_
_entity.id
_entity.type
_entity.pdbx_description
1 polymer ?
#
loop_
_entity_poly.entity_id
_entity_poly.type
_entity_poly.pdbx_seq_one_letter_code
_entity_poly.pdbx_strand_id
1 'polypeptide(L)'
;MVGWAAVWSGEGQCRRLPTPPAGTLRQSRSTCTLSHDIHTPVNIQVLKKQGLFGLNEAQLRVLLLQNDPCLLPEVCLLYNKGEALYGYCNLKDKCTKLHVCKSFVRGECRLQKCKRSHQLIHATSLELLQDQELEISSVVNFQIISTYKHMKLHKMLENKDNSASPAEHSQDLEKRGGHVAGAAEARPLVSGPAASAKKPRAGKP
;
A
#
# COMPACT_ATOMS: atom_id res chain seq x y z
N MET A 1 -16.26 -11.79 -7.44
CA MET A 1 -15.14 -11.97 -6.49
C MET A 1 -15.78 -12.36 -5.17
N VAL A 2 -15.94 -13.67 -4.95
CA VAL A 2 -16.58 -14.20 -3.74
C VAL A 2 -15.61 -14.03 -2.59
N GLY A 3 -16.02 -13.30 -1.55
CA GLY A 3 -15.21 -13.10 -0.34
C GLY A 3 -15.20 -14.37 0.48
N TRP A 4 -14.02 -14.96 0.65
CA TRP A 4 -13.82 -16.13 1.47
C TRP A 4 -13.35 -15.65 2.85
N ALA A 5 -14.28 -15.18 3.67
CA ALA A 5 -13.98 -14.82 5.05
C ALA A 5 -14.36 -15.96 6.00
N ALA A 6 -13.47 -16.94 6.12
CA ALA A 6 -13.36 -17.78 7.31
C ALA A 6 -11.86 -18.06 7.53
N VAL A 7 -11.22 -17.24 8.36
CA VAL A 7 -9.89 -17.54 8.89
C VAL A 7 -10.07 -18.72 9.84
N TRP A 8 -9.67 -19.91 9.41
CA TRP A 8 -9.61 -21.10 10.26
C TRP A 8 -8.35 -21.02 11.12
N SER A 9 -8.43 -20.47 12.34
CA SER A 9 -7.42 -20.79 13.35
C SER A 9 -7.67 -22.23 13.81
N GLY A 10 -6.64 -23.08 13.74
CA GLY A 10 -6.66 -24.36 14.45
C GLY A 10 -7.03 -24.07 15.91
N GLU A 11 -7.85 -24.92 16.51
CA GLU A 11 -8.44 -24.72 17.86
C GLU A 11 -9.70 -23.84 17.95
N GLY A 12 -10.69 -24.04 17.06
CA GLY A 12 -12.10 -23.82 17.38
C GLY A 12 -12.52 -22.42 17.86
N GLN A 13 -11.70 -21.40 17.63
CA GLN A 13 -11.94 -20.04 18.11
C GLN A 13 -12.09 -19.11 16.90
N CYS A 14 -13.34 -18.79 16.55
CA CYS A 14 -13.62 -17.67 15.65
C CYS A 14 -13.28 -16.36 16.38
N ARG A 15 -12.11 -15.78 16.09
CA ARG A 15 -11.74 -14.46 16.61
C ARG A 15 -12.46 -13.37 15.80
N ARG A 16 -13.26 -12.53 16.47
CA ARG A 16 -13.57 -11.19 15.94
C ARG A 16 -12.33 -10.30 16.10
N LEU A 17 -12.18 -9.34 15.18
CA LEU A 17 -11.19 -8.27 15.22
C LEU A 17 -11.08 -7.62 16.63
N PRO A 18 -9.87 -7.27 17.10
CA PRO A 18 -9.67 -6.78 18.46
C PRO A 18 -10.23 -5.36 18.66
N THR A 19 -11.04 -5.18 19.71
CA THR A 19 -11.33 -3.88 20.35
C THR A 19 -10.27 -3.57 21.43
N PRO A 20 -10.05 -2.29 21.81
CA PRO A 20 -8.93 -1.88 22.68
C PRO A 20 -9.15 -2.27 24.16
N PRO A 21 -8.11 -2.18 25.02
CA PRO A 21 -8.10 -2.88 26.29
C PRO A 21 -8.68 -2.04 27.43
N ALA A 22 -9.49 -2.67 28.28
CA ALA A 22 -9.50 -2.44 29.73
C ALA A 22 -10.33 -3.52 30.43
N GLY A 23 -9.72 -4.16 31.44
CA GLY A 23 -10.44 -4.74 32.58
C GLY A 23 -11.14 -6.08 32.34
N THR A 24 -10.57 -7.14 32.91
CA THR A 24 -11.25 -8.34 33.43
C THR A 24 -12.67 -8.61 32.92
N LEU A 25 -12.78 -9.45 31.90
CA LEU A 25 -13.95 -10.32 31.78
C LEU A 25 -13.53 -11.63 31.11
N ARG A 26 -13.68 -12.72 31.88
CA ARG A 26 -13.71 -14.10 31.40
C ARG A 26 -14.85 -14.20 30.38
N GLN A 27 -14.58 -14.01 29.09
CA GLN A 27 -15.63 -13.97 28.06
C GLN A 27 -15.75 -15.32 27.35
N SER A 28 -16.91 -15.93 27.59
CA SER A 28 -17.44 -17.16 27.02
C SER A 28 -17.35 -17.24 25.49
N ARG A 29 -16.96 -18.42 25.02
CA ARG A 29 -17.09 -18.95 23.64
C ARG A 29 -18.25 -18.32 22.85
N SER A 30 -17.94 -17.39 21.96
CA SER A 30 -18.87 -16.96 20.92
C SER A 30 -19.04 -18.10 19.91
N THR A 31 -20.24 -18.67 19.83
CA THR A 31 -20.56 -19.74 18.88
C THR A 31 -20.47 -19.21 17.46
N CYS A 32 -19.45 -19.65 16.73
CA CYS A 32 -19.29 -19.29 15.32
C CYS A 32 -20.46 -19.86 14.51
N THR A 33 -21.03 -19.05 13.60
CA THR A 33 -22.12 -19.48 12.72
C THR A 33 -21.60 -20.07 11.40
N LEU A 34 -20.28 -20.05 11.18
CA LEU A 34 -19.64 -20.55 9.97
C LEU A 34 -19.22 -22.02 10.17
N SER A 35 -19.15 -22.76 9.07
CA SER A 35 -18.67 -24.14 9.10
C SER A 35 -17.19 -24.18 9.49
N HIS A 36 -16.87 -25.03 10.46
CA HIS A 36 -15.49 -25.30 10.90
C HIS A 36 -14.95 -26.64 10.35
N ASP A 37 -15.70 -27.31 9.49
CA ASP A 37 -15.26 -28.53 8.80
C ASP A 37 -15.23 -28.35 7.27
N ILE A 38 -14.03 -28.44 6.68
CA ILE A 38 -13.83 -28.43 5.22
C ILE A 38 -14.46 -29.64 4.52
N HIS A 39 -14.74 -30.71 5.25
CA HIS A 39 -15.26 -31.97 4.72
C HIS A 39 -16.79 -32.06 4.74
N THR A 40 -17.49 -30.98 5.13
CA THR A 40 -18.95 -30.93 4.95
C THR A 40 -19.33 -31.10 3.47
N PRO A 41 -20.47 -31.76 3.14
CA PRO A 41 -20.88 -31.98 1.76
C PRO A 41 -20.93 -30.69 0.92
N VAL A 42 -21.37 -29.59 1.53
CA VAL A 42 -21.42 -28.26 0.90
C VAL A 42 -20.00 -27.76 0.59
N ASN A 43 -19.08 -27.78 1.55
CA ASN A 43 -17.70 -27.32 1.34
C ASN A 43 -16.97 -28.18 0.30
N ILE A 44 -17.15 -29.50 0.33
CA ILE A 44 -16.58 -30.41 -0.67
C ILE A 44 -17.06 -30.06 -2.08
N GLN A 45 -18.36 -29.79 -2.27
CA GLN A 45 -18.88 -29.39 -3.58
C GLN A 45 -18.24 -28.08 -4.07
N VAL A 46 -18.06 -27.11 -3.18
CA VAL A 46 -17.39 -25.85 -3.54
C VAL A 46 -15.90 -26.10 -3.89
N LEU A 47 -15.17 -26.87 -3.08
CA LEU A 47 -13.77 -27.20 -3.34
C LEU A 47 -13.59 -27.93 -4.68
N LYS A 48 -14.46 -28.88 -5.00
CA LYS A 48 -14.48 -29.56 -6.32
C LYS A 48 -14.71 -28.59 -7.46
N LYS A 49 -15.71 -27.71 -7.33
CA LYS A 49 -16.03 -26.70 -8.36
C LYS A 49 -14.88 -25.74 -8.63
N GLN A 50 -14.07 -25.44 -7.61
CA GLN A 50 -12.91 -24.54 -7.72
C GLN A 50 -11.60 -25.28 -8.07
N GLY A 51 -11.63 -26.59 -8.28
CA GLY A 51 -10.41 -27.38 -8.54
C GLY A 51 -9.46 -27.49 -7.35
N LEU A 52 -9.95 -27.27 -6.12
CA LEU A 52 -9.18 -27.31 -4.87
C LEU A 52 -9.40 -28.61 -4.08
N PHE A 53 -10.15 -29.55 -4.64
CA PHE A 53 -10.41 -30.84 -4.02
C PHE A 53 -9.11 -31.66 -3.91
N GLY A 54 -8.83 -32.20 -2.72
CA GLY A 54 -7.60 -32.94 -2.42
C GLY A 54 -6.55 -32.13 -1.65
N LEU A 55 -6.72 -30.81 -1.51
CA LEU A 55 -5.93 -30.01 -0.59
C LEU A 55 -6.38 -30.25 0.85
N ASN A 56 -5.42 -30.40 1.76
CA ASN A 56 -5.71 -30.42 3.19
C ASN A 56 -5.92 -28.99 3.73
N GLU A 57 -6.38 -28.90 4.98
CA GLU A 57 -6.70 -27.63 5.62
C GLU A 57 -5.50 -26.67 5.67
N ALA A 58 -4.30 -27.16 5.98
CA ALA A 58 -3.08 -26.34 6.02
C ALA A 58 -2.72 -25.78 4.63
N GLN A 59 -2.80 -26.60 3.59
CA GLN A 59 -2.57 -26.18 2.21
C GLN A 59 -3.61 -25.17 1.75
N LEU A 60 -4.88 -25.36 2.11
CA LEU A 60 -5.96 -24.46 1.77
C LEU A 60 -5.80 -23.10 2.46
N ARG A 61 -5.40 -23.07 3.74
CA ARG A 61 -5.08 -21.82 4.47
C ARG A 61 -4.01 -21.02 3.74
N VAL A 62 -2.89 -21.66 3.40
CA VAL A 62 -1.76 -21.04 2.68
C VAL A 62 -2.24 -20.47 1.35
N LEU A 63 -2.98 -21.25 0.56
CA LEU A 63 -3.49 -20.82 -0.74
C LEU A 63 -4.47 -19.65 -0.62
N LEU A 64 -5.44 -19.73 0.29
CA LEU A 64 -6.45 -18.70 0.46
C LEU A 64 -5.84 -17.40 0.96
N LEU A 65 -4.98 -17.45 1.98
CA LEU A 65 -4.34 -16.26 2.55
C LEU A 65 -3.49 -15.50 1.52
N GLN A 66 -2.86 -16.21 0.59
CA GLN A 66 -2.07 -15.61 -0.49
C GLN A 66 -2.92 -14.94 -1.58
N ASN A 67 -4.21 -15.26 -1.65
CA ASN A 67 -5.09 -14.84 -2.74
C ASN A 67 -6.26 -13.94 -2.30
N ASP A 68 -6.71 -14.05 -1.05
CA ASP A 68 -7.82 -13.26 -0.50
C ASP A 68 -7.30 -12.24 0.54
N PRO A 69 -7.29 -10.94 0.20
CA PRO A 69 -6.86 -9.90 1.13
C PRO A 69 -7.74 -9.78 2.39
N CYS A 70 -8.95 -10.34 2.40
CA CYS A 70 -9.83 -10.31 3.56
C CYS A 70 -9.34 -11.20 4.71
N LEU A 71 -8.37 -12.08 4.43
CA LEU A 71 -7.75 -12.96 5.41
C LEU A 71 -6.50 -12.33 6.06
N LEU A 72 -6.07 -11.16 5.59
CA LEU A 72 -5.00 -10.39 6.23
C LEU A 72 -5.52 -9.61 7.44
N PRO A 73 -4.63 -9.22 8.38
CA PRO A 73 -4.98 -8.27 9.42
C PRO A 73 -5.58 -6.99 8.85
N GLU A 74 -6.45 -6.34 9.63
CA GLU A 74 -7.18 -5.17 9.16
C GLU A 74 -6.23 -4.03 8.75
N VAL A 75 -6.46 -3.45 7.57
CA VAL A 75 -5.74 -2.26 7.10
C VAL A 75 -6.30 -1.00 7.76
N CYS A 76 -5.40 -0.16 8.30
CA CYS A 76 -5.78 1.11 8.91
C CYS A 76 -6.34 2.09 7.87
N LEU A 77 -7.64 2.39 7.95
CA LEU A 77 -8.27 3.34 7.04
C LEU A 77 -7.84 4.79 7.28
N LEU A 78 -7.49 5.14 8.53
CA LEU A 78 -7.01 6.48 8.87
C LEU A 78 -5.62 6.74 8.30
N TYR A 79 -4.74 5.71 8.33
CA TYR A 79 -3.45 5.75 7.65
C TYR A 79 -3.61 6.03 6.16
N ASN A 80 -4.67 5.50 5.52
CA ASN A 80 -4.95 5.69 4.11
C ASN A 80 -5.63 7.03 3.75
N LYS A 81 -5.82 7.95 4.69
CA LYS A 81 -6.41 9.29 4.45
C LYS A 81 -5.39 10.41 4.66
N GLY A 82 -5.56 11.54 3.97
CA GLY A 82 -4.65 12.69 4.05
C GLY A 82 -3.28 12.45 3.40
N GLU A 83 -2.40 13.42 3.51
CA GLU A 83 -1.08 13.46 2.82
C GLU A 83 0.11 13.24 3.76
N ALA A 84 -0.10 13.34 5.07
CA ALA A 84 0.94 13.12 6.06
C ALA A 84 1.44 11.66 6.05
N LEU A 85 2.65 11.46 6.60
CA LEU A 85 3.33 10.16 6.68
C LEU A 85 2.44 9.04 7.25
N TYR A 86 1.71 9.34 8.33
CA TYR A 86 0.76 8.41 8.96
C TYR A 86 -0.70 8.69 8.61
N GLY A 87 -0.93 9.52 7.60
CA GLY A 87 -2.27 9.99 7.25
C GLY A 87 -2.94 10.68 8.44
N TYR A 88 -4.17 10.27 8.74
CA TYR A 88 -4.92 10.71 9.93
C TYR A 88 -4.82 9.73 11.11
N CYS A 89 -3.93 8.74 11.05
CA CYS A 89 -3.74 7.81 12.15
C CYS A 89 -2.90 8.45 13.26
N ASN A 90 -3.55 8.80 14.37
CA ASN A 90 -2.87 9.39 15.54
C ASN A 90 -2.06 8.36 16.34
N LEU A 91 -2.33 7.06 16.16
CA LEU A 91 -1.63 5.98 16.87
C LEU A 91 -0.25 5.69 16.29
N LYS A 92 0.03 6.09 15.04
CA LYS A 92 1.33 5.91 14.37
C LYS A 92 1.83 4.46 14.53
N ASP A 93 3.05 4.27 15.03
CA ASP A 93 3.67 2.95 15.20
C ASP A 93 3.00 2.09 16.28
N LYS A 94 2.13 2.70 17.12
CA LYS A 94 1.32 1.98 18.13
C LYS A 94 -0.03 1.51 17.57
N CYS A 95 -0.29 1.70 16.28
CA CYS A 95 -1.52 1.22 15.67
C CYS A 95 -1.50 -0.30 15.51
N THR A 96 -2.55 -0.97 15.97
CA THR A 96 -2.71 -2.43 15.84
C THR A 96 -3.26 -2.87 14.47
N LYS A 97 -3.34 -1.95 13.52
CA LYS A 97 -3.83 -2.19 12.15
C LYS A 97 -2.69 -1.95 11.16
N LEU A 98 -2.74 -2.62 10.01
CA LEU A 98 -1.68 -2.52 9.01
C LEU A 98 -1.63 -1.12 8.40
N HIS A 99 -0.45 -0.50 8.46
CA HIS A 99 -0.14 0.75 7.78
C HIS A 99 0.38 0.49 6.36
N VAL A 100 -0.54 0.03 5.51
CA VAL A 100 -0.29 -0.30 4.10
C VAL A 100 -1.33 0.34 3.20
N CYS A 101 -1.00 0.53 1.93
CA CYS A 101 -1.89 1.06 0.92
C CYS A 101 -3.07 0.09 0.71
N LYS A 102 -4.28 0.53 1.06
CA LYS A 102 -5.51 -0.27 0.90
C LYS A 102 -5.72 -0.68 -0.56
N SER A 103 -5.48 0.23 -1.50
CA SER A 103 -5.65 -0.06 -2.93
C SER A 103 -4.61 -1.06 -3.43
N PHE A 104 -3.40 -1.06 -2.89
CA PHE A 104 -2.37 -2.05 -3.26
C PHE A 104 -2.76 -3.45 -2.81
N VAL A 105 -3.21 -3.58 -1.55
CA VAL A 105 -3.70 -4.84 -1.00
C VAL A 105 -4.89 -5.41 -1.80
N ARG A 106 -5.73 -4.54 -2.39
CA ARG A 106 -6.82 -4.95 -3.29
C ARG A 106 -6.39 -5.19 -4.74
N GLY A 107 -5.14 -4.91 -5.11
CA GLY A 107 -4.66 -4.99 -6.50
C GLY A 107 -5.18 -3.87 -7.40
N GLU A 108 -5.59 -2.75 -6.83
CA GLU A 108 -6.25 -1.61 -7.50
C GLU A 108 -5.43 -0.31 -7.41
N CYS A 109 -4.24 -0.33 -6.83
CA CYS A 109 -3.38 0.87 -6.74
C CYS A 109 -2.88 1.25 -8.14
N ARG A 110 -3.30 2.44 -8.61
CA ARG A 110 -2.94 3.00 -9.92
C ARG A 110 -1.85 4.08 -9.84
N LEU A 111 -1.23 4.26 -8.67
CA LEU A 111 -0.20 5.29 -8.45
C LEU A 111 1.18 4.67 -8.61
N GLN A 112 1.93 5.10 -9.63
CA GLN A 112 3.32 4.68 -9.87
C GLN A 112 4.22 5.01 -8.68
N LYS A 113 4.04 6.23 -8.14
CA LYS A 113 4.70 6.72 -6.93
C LYS A 113 3.67 6.85 -5.81
N CYS A 114 3.23 5.71 -5.29
CA CYS A 114 2.28 5.69 -4.18
C CYS A 114 2.91 6.26 -2.91
N LYS A 115 2.21 7.18 -2.24
CA LYS A 115 2.64 7.78 -0.97
C LYS A 115 2.44 6.85 0.24
N ARG A 116 1.68 5.76 0.05
CA ARG A 116 1.36 4.77 1.08
C ARG A 116 2.22 3.52 0.88
N SER A 117 2.64 2.90 1.98
CA SER A 117 3.52 1.73 1.94
C SER A 117 2.88 0.58 1.16
N HIS A 118 3.66 -0.06 0.28
CA HIS A 118 3.31 -1.31 -0.37
C HIS A 118 3.99 -2.51 0.30
N GLN A 119 4.63 -2.32 1.46
CA GLN A 119 5.30 -3.38 2.22
C GLN A 119 4.38 -3.88 3.33
N LEU A 120 3.95 -5.15 3.21
CA LEU A 120 3.13 -5.83 4.23
C LEU A 120 3.95 -6.35 5.41
N ILE A 121 5.27 -6.51 5.21
CA ILE A 121 6.18 -7.06 6.20
C ILE A 121 7.04 -5.91 6.73
N HIS A 122 6.64 -5.39 7.89
CA HIS A 122 7.38 -4.45 8.71
C HIS A 122 7.36 -4.94 10.17
N ALA A 123 8.26 -4.45 11.05
CA ALA A 123 8.37 -4.92 12.43
C ALA A 123 7.01 -4.98 13.17
N THR A 124 6.25 -3.87 13.18
CA THR A 124 4.90 -3.81 13.77
C THR A 124 3.91 -4.77 13.10
N SER A 125 4.04 -5.02 11.80
CA SER A 125 3.18 -5.96 11.08
C SER A 125 3.53 -7.40 11.39
N LEU A 126 4.81 -7.73 11.60
CA LEU A 126 5.24 -9.07 11.98
C LEU A 126 4.67 -9.48 13.34
N GLU A 127 4.68 -8.59 14.32
CA GLU A 127 4.04 -8.82 15.63
C GLU A 127 2.54 -9.12 15.47
N LEU A 128 1.82 -8.30 14.68
CA LEU A 128 0.40 -8.51 14.39
C LEU A 128 0.10 -9.83 13.65
N LEU A 129 1.01 -10.26 12.76
CA LEU A 129 0.87 -11.50 12.02
C LEU A 129 1.09 -12.72 12.93
N GLN A 130 2.05 -12.64 13.86
CA GLN A 130 2.30 -13.67 14.87
C GLN A 130 1.12 -13.82 15.83
N ASP A 131 0.56 -12.70 16.30
CA ASP A 131 -0.64 -12.70 17.17
C ASP A 131 -1.87 -13.35 16.51
N GLN A 132 -1.92 -13.34 15.17
CA GLN A 132 -2.98 -13.93 14.36
C GLN A 132 -2.65 -15.33 13.83
N GLU A 133 -1.52 -15.91 14.25
CA GLU A 133 -1.05 -17.24 13.83
C GLU A 133 -0.95 -17.37 12.29
N LEU A 134 -0.69 -16.25 11.62
CA LEU A 134 -0.52 -16.22 10.18
C LEU A 134 0.90 -16.65 9.83
N GLU A 135 0.99 -17.60 8.92
CA GLU A 135 2.26 -18.13 8.46
C GLU A 135 3.00 -17.07 7.63
N ILE A 136 4.20 -16.67 8.08
CA ILE A 136 4.95 -15.55 7.50
C ILE A 136 5.17 -15.77 6.00
N SER A 137 5.46 -17.01 5.56
CA SER A 137 5.67 -17.33 4.14
C SER A 137 4.42 -17.04 3.31
N SER A 138 3.23 -17.23 3.85
CA SER A 138 1.98 -16.90 3.16
C SER A 138 1.80 -15.39 2.98
N VAL A 139 2.24 -14.57 3.93
CA VAL A 139 2.24 -13.10 3.78
C VAL A 139 3.31 -12.64 2.80
N VAL A 140 4.49 -13.27 2.80
CA VAL A 140 5.54 -13.04 1.78
C VAL A 140 5.00 -13.36 0.40
N ASN A 141 4.32 -14.49 0.22
CA ASN A 141 3.73 -14.87 -1.05
C ASN A 141 2.63 -13.90 -1.48
N PHE A 142 1.78 -13.44 -0.56
CA PHE A 142 0.82 -12.37 -0.84
C PHE A 142 1.51 -11.08 -1.31
N GLN A 143 2.61 -10.67 -0.66
CA GLN A 143 3.41 -9.51 -1.05
C GLN A 143 3.95 -9.66 -2.47
N ILE A 144 4.50 -10.83 -2.81
CA ILE A 144 5.01 -11.14 -4.16
C ILE A 144 3.89 -11.03 -5.19
N ILE A 145 2.75 -11.71 -4.95
CA ILE A 145 1.59 -11.70 -5.85
C ILE A 145 1.05 -10.28 -6.04
N SER A 146 0.92 -9.52 -4.96
CA SER A 146 0.42 -8.13 -5.00
C SER A 146 1.36 -7.20 -5.75
N THR A 147 2.67 -7.39 -5.58
CA THR A 147 3.70 -6.64 -6.31
C THR A 147 3.63 -6.95 -7.81
N TYR A 148 3.49 -8.22 -8.19
CA TYR A 148 3.28 -8.61 -9.58
C TYR A 148 2.00 -8.02 -10.17
N LYS A 149 0.87 -8.10 -9.46
CA LYS A 149 -0.41 -7.52 -9.89
C LYS A 149 -0.29 -6.01 -10.10
N HIS A 150 0.39 -5.32 -9.20
CA HIS A 150 0.62 -3.88 -9.29
C HIS A 150 1.46 -3.52 -10.52
N MET A 151 2.57 -4.22 -10.75
CA MET A 151 3.41 -4.03 -11.94
C MET A 151 2.63 -4.29 -13.24
N LYS A 152 1.86 -5.38 -13.27
CA LYS A 152 1.04 -5.73 -14.43
C LYS A 152 -0.03 -4.68 -14.72
N LEU A 153 -0.71 -4.18 -13.69
CA LEU A 153 -1.70 -3.12 -13.82
C LEU A 153 -1.06 -1.85 -14.41
N HIS A 154 0.12 -1.47 -13.92
CA HIS A 154 0.83 -0.30 -14.40
C HIS A 154 1.27 -0.43 -15.86
N LYS A 155 1.81 -1.59 -16.25
CA LYS A 155 2.12 -1.88 -17.66
C LYS A 155 0.89 -1.78 -18.55
N MET A 156 -0.28 -2.22 -18.08
CA MET A 156 -1.53 -2.10 -18.83
C MET A 156 -2.01 -0.64 -18.96
N LEU A 157 -1.81 0.18 -17.93
CA LEU A 157 -2.17 1.61 -17.95
C LEU A 157 -1.24 2.40 -18.88
N GLU A 158 0.07 2.18 -18.81
CA GLU A 158 1.06 2.82 -19.70
C GLU A 158 0.79 2.50 -21.18
N ASN A 159 0.47 1.24 -21.50
CA ASN A 159 0.12 0.84 -22.87
C ASN A 159 -1.16 1.52 -23.37
N LYS A 160 -2.12 1.79 -22.47
CA LYS A 160 -3.37 2.47 -22.82
C LYS A 160 -3.14 3.95 -23.11
N ASP A 161 -2.28 4.60 -22.34
CA ASP A 161 -1.93 6.01 -22.55
C ASP A 161 -1.15 6.20 -23.88
N ASN A 162 -0.30 5.23 -24.25
CA ASN A 162 0.41 5.23 -25.53
C ASN A 162 -0.48 4.94 -26.74
N SER A 163 -1.54 4.13 -26.60
CA SER A 163 -2.47 3.80 -27.68
C SER A 163 -3.53 4.89 -27.93
N ALA A 164 -3.62 5.89 -27.06
CA ALA A 164 -4.63 6.96 -27.13
C ALA A 164 -4.09 8.30 -27.66
N SER A 165 -2.83 8.38 -28.12
CA SER A 165 -2.31 9.60 -28.75
C SER A 165 -2.71 9.67 -30.22
N PRO A 166 -3.35 10.77 -30.69
CA PRO A 166 -3.50 11.03 -32.11
C PRO A 166 -2.14 11.29 -32.74
N ALA A 167 -1.87 10.65 -33.88
CA ALA A 167 -0.83 11.09 -34.77
C ALA A 167 -1.23 12.45 -35.34
N GLU A 168 -0.49 13.52 -35.05
CA GLU A 168 -0.31 14.60 -36.01
C GLU A 168 1.15 15.03 -36.09
N HIS A 169 1.60 14.98 -37.33
CA HIS A 169 2.92 15.23 -37.86
C HIS A 169 3.05 16.73 -38.16
N SER A 170 4.25 17.24 -37.92
CA SER A 170 4.84 18.50 -38.36
C SER A 170 4.25 19.12 -39.64
N GLN A 171 3.96 20.42 -39.58
CA GLN A 171 4.22 21.33 -40.69
C GLN A 171 5.05 22.50 -40.21
N ASP A 172 6.31 22.45 -40.64
CA ASP A 172 7.24 23.55 -40.81
C ASP A 172 6.62 24.61 -41.75
N LEU A 173 6.74 25.89 -41.40
CA LEU A 173 6.61 26.99 -42.37
C LEU A 173 7.68 28.04 -42.08
N GLU A 174 8.79 27.91 -42.80
CA GLU A 174 9.86 28.88 -42.92
C GLU A 174 9.40 30.24 -43.49
N LYS A 175 9.96 31.31 -42.87
CA LYS A 175 10.44 32.60 -43.42
C LYS A 175 9.46 33.61 -44.05
N ARG A 176 9.47 34.80 -43.44
CA ARG A 176 9.71 36.07 -44.15
C ARG A 176 10.61 36.99 -43.32
N GLY A 177 11.82 37.27 -43.83
CA GLY A 177 12.76 38.24 -43.28
C GLY A 177 12.50 39.67 -43.79
N GLY A 178 13.06 40.65 -43.08
CA GLY A 178 13.11 42.05 -43.49
C GLY A 178 13.57 42.99 -42.37
N HIS A 179 14.89 43.22 -42.32
CA HIS A 179 15.64 44.21 -41.51
C HIS A 179 15.04 45.63 -41.50
N VAL A 180 15.26 46.39 -40.41
CA VAL A 180 16.03 47.67 -40.40
C VAL A 180 16.75 47.84 -39.05
N ALA A 181 18.01 48.27 -39.14
CA ALA A 181 18.96 48.50 -38.06
C ALA A 181 18.82 49.89 -37.40
N GLY A 182 19.32 50.01 -36.17
CA GLY A 182 19.61 51.27 -35.51
C GLY A 182 20.53 51.03 -34.31
N ALA A 183 21.82 51.28 -34.50
CA ALA A 183 22.88 51.19 -33.49
C ALA A 183 23.06 52.53 -32.78
N ALA A 184 23.42 52.52 -31.48
CA ALA A 184 24.39 53.43 -30.89
C ALA A 184 24.80 52.96 -29.48
N GLU A 185 26.10 53.08 -29.23
CA GLU A 185 26.91 52.63 -28.09
C GLU A 185 26.64 53.33 -26.74
N ALA A 186 27.01 52.68 -25.64
CA ALA A 186 28.12 53.09 -24.75
C ALA A 186 27.93 52.64 -23.29
N ARG A 187 28.99 52.03 -22.74
CA ARG A 187 29.36 51.87 -21.32
C ARG A 187 30.75 52.56 -21.17
N PRO A 188 31.38 52.81 -19.99
CA PRO A 188 31.11 52.28 -18.63
C PRO A 188 31.44 53.27 -17.46
N LEU A 189 31.53 52.73 -16.23
CA LEU A 189 32.43 53.08 -15.09
C LEU A 189 31.90 53.92 -13.88
N VAL A 190 31.72 53.20 -12.75
CA VAL A 190 32.47 53.32 -11.46
C VAL A 190 32.25 54.50 -10.51
N SER A 191 31.81 54.20 -9.26
CA SER A 191 32.59 54.32 -8.00
C SER A 191 31.72 54.17 -6.74
N GLY A 192 32.27 53.49 -5.72
CA GLY A 192 31.68 53.25 -4.37
C GLY A 192 31.80 54.47 -3.42
N PRO A 193 32.08 54.35 -2.09
CA PRO A 193 32.43 53.13 -1.32
C PRO A 193 31.89 53.02 0.15
N ALA A 194 32.07 51.81 0.71
CA ALA A 194 32.69 51.41 2.00
C ALA A 194 32.23 51.88 3.42
N ALA A 195 32.01 50.84 4.25
CA ALA A 195 32.73 50.50 5.51
C ALA A 195 32.09 50.72 6.91
N SER A 196 32.12 49.61 7.68
CA SER A 196 32.66 49.40 9.06
C SER A 196 31.66 48.74 10.01
N ALA A 197 31.79 47.45 10.37
CA ALA A 197 32.78 46.79 11.24
C ALA A 197 32.49 46.92 12.75
N LYS A 198 32.26 45.78 13.45
CA LYS A 198 33.13 45.21 14.51
C LYS A 198 32.42 44.13 15.37
N LYS A 199 33.11 42.99 15.52
CA LYS A 199 33.03 41.92 16.56
C LYS A 199 33.74 42.47 17.86
N PRO A 200 33.80 41.87 19.08
CA PRO A 200 33.83 40.41 19.34
C PRO A 200 33.43 39.80 20.73
N ARG A 201 33.39 38.45 20.73
CA ARG A 201 33.85 37.38 21.69
C ARG A 201 33.50 37.31 23.21
N ALA A 202 33.27 36.03 23.61
CA ALA A 202 33.82 35.23 24.74
C ALA A 202 32.97 34.99 26.01
N GLY A 203 33.03 33.75 26.51
CA GLY A 203 32.71 33.40 27.91
C GLY A 203 32.19 31.97 28.13
N LYS A 204 33.01 31.13 28.79
CA LYS A 204 32.81 29.72 29.22
C LYS A 204 32.29 29.70 30.70
N PRO A 205 32.00 28.57 31.37
CA PRO A 205 32.88 27.40 31.60
C PRO A 205 32.40 26.10 30.96
#